data_AF-A0A830FRG2-F1
#
_entry.id   AF-A0A830FRG2-F1
#
_cell.length_a   1.000
_cell.length_b   1.000
_cell.length_c   1.000
_cell.angle_alpha   90.00
_cell.angle_beta   90.00
_cell.angle_gamma   90.00
#
_symmetry.space_group_name_H-M   'P 1'
#
loop_
_entity.id
_entity.type
_entity.pdbx_description
1 polymer ?
#
loop_
_entity_poly.entity_id
_entity_poly.type
_entity_poly.pdbx_seq_one_letter_code
_entity_poly.pdbx_strand_id
1 'polypeptide(L)'
;MSLAKSPLSESDVQTDECARDDCDVEFDVHRGAVAGSYCSRDCAWRDQGGVLKTIVHDHRFCATCFARIKETVSPDDDWRERHASALESALDQGGEFVAGEGGQMVLDATDCDHHRVTSVDAVIGVQYLTDQADHGLRSLPSPDASDRATWAPICQCGNTDHSHHEPEFDGEDTVARAYNLIALLEFLRDEDKAPRSPDGAALMRNVRVDGEVSWRRAIGAALQEDPRR
;
A
#
# COMPACT_ATOMS: atom_id res chain seq x y z
N MET A 1 -26.07 -55.84 -26.65
CA MET A 1 -24.73 -56.05 -26.07
C MET A 1 -24.36 -54.80 -25.29
N SER A 2 -24.54 -54.84 -23.98
CA SER A 2 -24.23 -53.73 -23.07
C SER A 2 -22.75 -53.77 -22.77
N LEU A 3 -21.99 -52.76 -23.21
CA LEU A 3 -20.59 -52.60 -22.83
C LEU A 3 -20.58 -52.14 -21.36
N ALA A 4 -20.26 -53.06 -20.46
CA ALA A 4 -20.00 -52.73 -19.07
C ALA A 4 -18.83 -51.72 -19.05
N LYS A 5 -19.10 -50.51 -18.53
CA LYS A 5 -18.04 -49.55 -18.20
C LYS A 5 -17.13 -50.24 -17.18
N SER A 6 -15.89 -50.54 -17.58
CA SER A 6 -14.86 -50.95 -16.65
C SER A 6 -14.78 -49.92 -15.52
N PRO A 7 -14.75 -50.34 -14.24
CA PRO A 7 -14.55 -49.42 -13.14
C PRO A 7 -13.25 -48.67 -13.40
N LEU A 8 -13.31 -47.33 -13.38
CA LEU A 8 -12.13 -46.49 -13.37
C LEU A 8 -11.23 -47.02 -12.23
N SER A 9 -9.99 -47.38 -12.56
CA SER A 9 -9.03 -47.79 -11.55
C SER A 9 -8.95 -46.70 -10.48
N GLU A 10 -8.87 -47.09 -9.21
CA GLU A 10 -8.46 -46.21 -8.08
C GLU A 10 -6.99 -45.75 -8.24
N SER A 11 -6.55 -45.52 -9.47
CA SER A 11 -5.23 -45.03 -9.80
C SER A 11 -5.12 -43.59 -9.31
N ASP A 12 -4.52 -43.47 -8.14
CA ASP A 12 -3.82 -42.33 -7.57
C ASP A 12 -4.61 -41.04 -7.58
N VAL A 13 -5.48 -40.88 -6.58
CA VAL A 13 -5.97 -39.56 -6.19
C VAL A 13 -4.76 -38.75 -5.75
N GLN A 14 -4.27 -37.90 -6.64
CA GLN A 14 -3.20 -36.95 -6.33
C GLN A 14 -3.80 -35.82 -5.50
N THR A 15 -3.41 -35.75 -4.23
CA THR A 15 -3.72 -34.64 -3.33
C THR A 15 -2.57 -33.65 -3.29
N ASP A 16 -2.88 -32.38 -3.04
CA ASP A 16 -1.92 -31.31 -2.80
C ASP A 16 -2.41 -30.39 -1.68
N GLU A 17 -1.50 -29.62 -1.08
CA GLU A 17 -1.80 -28.65 -0.03
C GLU A 17 -2.18 -27.29 -0.66
N CYS A 18 -3.13 -26.58 -0.06
CA CYS A 18 -3.49 -25.24 -0.51
C CYS A 18 -2.29 -24.29 -0.34
N ALA A 19 -1.90 -23.61 -1.41
CA ALA A 19 -0.75 -22.68 -1.39
C ALA A 19 -0.97 -21.40 -0.56
N ARG A 20 -2.13 -21.24 0.10
CA ARG A 20 -2.40 -20.09 0.97
C ARG A 20 -1.83 -20.38 2.37
N ASP A 21 -0.93 -19.53 2.85
CA ASP A 21 -0.17 -19.71 4.10
C ASP A 21 -1.01 -20.04 5.36
N ASP A 22 -2.28 -19.65 5.40
CA ASP A 22 -3.24 -19.90 6.50
C ASP A 22 -4.36 -20.89 6.10
N CYS A 23 -4.08 -21.84 5.20
CA CYS A 23 -5.02 -22.89 4.78
C CYS A 23 -4.39 -24.28 4.71
N ASP A 24 -4.61 -25.09 5.74
CA ASP A 24 -4.10 -26.46 5.80
C ASP A 24 -5.01 -27.49 5.09
N VAL A 25 -5.83 -27.05 4.13
CA VAL A 25 -6.78 -27.94 3.45
C VAL A 25 -6.07 -28.64 2.31
N GLU A 26 -5.95 -29.96 2.41
CA GLU A 26 -5.58 -30.82 1.28
C GLU A 26 -6.75 -30.93 0.28
N PHE A 27 -6.45 -30.92 -1.01
CA PHE A 27 -7.44 -31.04 -2.07
C PHE A 27 -6.99 -31.99 -3.19
N ASP A 28 -7.97 -32.63 -3.85
CA ASP A 28 -7.73 -33.44 -5.04
C ASP A 28 -7.41 -32.53 -6.23
N VAL A 29 -6.17 -32.62 -6.71
CA VAL A 29 -5.64 -31.76 -7.80
C VAL A 29 -6.46 -31.91 -9.07
N HIS A 30 -6.94 -33.12 -9.37
CA HIS A 30 -7.69 -33.40 -10.59
C HIS A 30 -9.16 -33.00 -10.50
N ARG A 31 -9.71 -32.94 -9.29
CA ARG A 31 -11.14 -32.64 -9.08
C ARG A 31 -11.43 -31.19 -8.71
N GLY A 32 -10.46 -30.41 -8.26
CA GLY A 32 -10.80 -29.14 -7.62
C GLY A 32 -9.71 -28.08 -7.52
N ALA A 33 -8.54 -28.25 -8.14
CA ALA A 33 -7.51 -27.21 -8.10
C ALA A 33 -8.03 -25.89 -8.72
N VAL A 34 -8.07 -24.83 -7.92
CA VAL A 34 -8.34 -23.48 -8.41
C VAL A 34 -7.01 -22.80 -8.69
N ALA A 35 -6.86 -22.22 -9.88
CA ALA A 35 -5.62 -21.58 -10.34
C ALA A 35 -4.37 -22.46 -10.15
N GLY A 36 -4.52 -23.78 -10.22
CA GLY A 36 -3.43 -24.76 -10.15
C GLY A 36 -2.96 -25.13 -8.73
N SER A 37 -3.21 -24.30 -7.70
CA SER A 37 -2.57 -24.50 -6.38
C SER A 37 -3.46 -24.17 -5.17
N TYR A 38 -4.73 -23.83 -5.36
CA TYR A 38 -5.62 -23.49 -4.24
C TYR A 38 -6.82 -24.44 -4.14
N CYS A 39 -7.21 -24.76 -2.92
CA CYS A 39 -8.39 -25.61 -2.65
C CYS A 39 -9.73 -24.93 -3.01
N SER A 40 -9.74 -23.61 -3.20
CA SER A 40 -10.94 -22.83 -3.50
C SER A 40 -10.64 -21.49 -4.16
N ARG A 41 -11.65 -20.90 -4.83
CA ARG A 41 -11.56 -19.52 -5.38
C ARG A 41 -11.34 -18.49 -4.32
N ASP A 42 -11.95 -18.67 -3.15
CA ASP A 42 -11.77 -17.76 -2.02
C ASP A 42 -10.32 -17.75 -1.52
N CYS A 43 -9.66 -18.92 -1.47
CA CYS A 43 -8.24 -19.00 -1.13
C CYS A 43 -7.36 -18.32 -2.19
N ALA A 44 -7.62 -18.58 -3.47
CA ALA A 44 -6.91 -17.90 -4.56
C ALA A 44 -7.08 -16.37 -4.54
N TRP A 45 -8.29 -15.88 -4.22
CA TRP A 45 -8.55 -14.44 -4.09
C TRP A 45 -7.84 -13.85 -2.88
N ARG A 46 -7.91 -14.50 -1.72
CA ARG A 46 -7.25 -14.00 -0.50
C ARG A 46 -5.74 -13.90 -0.67
N ASP A 47 -5.14 -14.87 -1.35
CA ASP A 47 -3.72 -14.86 -1.68
C ASP A 47 -3.35 -13.71 -2.64
N GLN A 48 -4.08 -13.58 -3.75
CA GLN A 48 -3.89 -12.45 -4.69
C GLN A 48 -4.21 -11.08 -4.08
N GLY A 49 -5.02 -11.06 -3.03
CA GLY A 49 -5.26 -9.90 -2.18
C GLY A 49 -4.01 -9.41 -1.43
N GLY A 50 -2.86 -10.06 -1.59
CA GLY A 50 -1.55 -9.63 -1.08
C GLY A 50 -1.14 -8.20 -1.48
N VAL A 51 -1.72 -7.63 -2.55
CA VAL A 51 -1.57 -6.20 -2.90
C VAL A 51 -2.00 -5.28 -1.74
N LEU A 52 -2.88 -5.74 -0.86
CA LEU A 52 -3.24 -4.99 0.36
C LEU A 52 -2.03 -4.68 1.24
N LYS A 53 -1.02 -5.56 1.28
CA LYS A 53 0.23 -5.30 1.99
C LYS A 53 1.00 -4.14 1.36
N THR A 54 1.04 -4.07 0.03
CA THR A 54 1.61 -2.93 -0.70
C THR A 54 0.88 -1.64 -0.36
N ILE A 55 -0.46 -1.67 -0.36
CA ILE A 55 -1.31 -0.53 -0.01
C ILE A 55 -1.03 -0.03 1.41
N VAL A 56 -0.96 -0.95 2.37
CA VAL A 56 -0.70 -0.65 3.79
C VAL A 56 0.67 0.02 4.00
N HIS A 57 1.67 -0.34 3.19
CA HIS A 57 3.00 0.26 3.25
C HIS A 57 3.18 1.48 2.36
N ASP A 58 2.18 1.85 1.56
CA ASP A 58 2.22 3.04 0.71
C ASP A 58 1.55 4.22 1.42
N HIS A 59 2.37 5.01 2.13
CA HIS A 59 1.91 6.17 2.91
C HIS A 59 1.32 7.32 2.07
N ARG A 60 1.20 7.16 0.75
CA ARG A 60 0.45 8.09 -0.11
C ARG A 60 -1.06 7.85 -0.02
N PHE A 61 -1.49 6.71 0.51
CA PHE A 61 -2.88 6.32 0.60
C PHE A 61 -3.26 5.98 2.04
N CYS A 62 -4.54 6.22 2.38
CA CYS A 62 -5.08 5.82 3.67
C CYS A 62 -5.49 4.34 3.63
N ALA A 63 -4.93 3.49 4.50
CA ALA A 63 -5.32 2.08 4.59
C ALA A 63 -6.79 1.87 5.03
N THR A 64 -7.41 2.90 5.61
CA THR A 64 -8.83 2.86 6.00
C THR A 64 -9.74 3.14 4.81
N CYS A 65 -9.71 4.37 4.26
CA CYS A 65 -10.66 4.77 3.23
C CYS A 65 -10.14 4.64 1.78
N PHE A 66 -8.88 4.19 1.62
CA PHE A 66 -8.15 4.07 0.36
C PHE A 66 -7.94 5.40 -0.41
N ALA A 67 -8.33 6.53 0.16
CA ALA A 67 -8.13 7.83 -0.46
C ALA A 67 -6.64 8.13 -0.59
N ARG A 68 -6.25 8.74 -1.70
CA ARG A 68 -4.90 9.28 -1.91
C ARG A 68 -4.75 10.53 -1.06
N ILE A 69 -3.97 10.44 0.00
CA ILE A 69 -3.70 11.53 0.95
C ILE A 69 -2.44 12.32 0.62
N LYS A 70 -1.53 11.73 -0.18
CA LYS A 70 -0.36 12.42 -0.71
C LYS A 70 -0.20 12.19 -2.19
N GLU A 71 0.31 13.21 -2.86
CA GLU A 71 0.87 13.08 -4.20
C GLU A 71 2.38 13.21 -4.17
N THR A 72 3.03 12.75 -5.24
CA THR A 72 4.47 12.85 -5.41
C THR A 72 4.72 13.52 -6.73
N VAL A 73 5.40 14.67 -6.68
CA VAL A 73 5.74 15.46 -7.85
C VAL A 73 7.25 15.38 -8.01
N SER A 74 7.72 15.14 -9.23
CA SER A 74 9.16 15.19 -9.51
C SER A 74 9.70 16.58 -9.20
N PRO A 75 10.92 16.70 -8.64
CA PRO A 75 11.48 18.00 -8.37
C PRO A 75 11.75 18.73 -9.69
N ASP A 76 11.27 19.96 -9.77
CA ASP A 76 11.55 20.86 -10.89
C ASP A 76 13.01 21.33 -10.87
N ASP A 77 13.43 22.01 -11.94
CA ASP A 77 14.82 22.46 -12.08
C ASP A 77 15.18 23.50 -11.01
N ASP A 78 14.24 24.37 -10.61
CA ASP A 78 14.46 25.35 -9.54
C ASP A 78 14.72 24.66 -8.19
N TRP A 79 13.91 23.64 -7.85
CA TRP A 79 14.16 22.84 -6.65
C TRP A 79 15.53 22.17 -6.72
N ARG A 80 15.89 21.59 -7.86
CA ARG A 80 17.18 20.92 -8.04
C ARG A 80 18.35 21.88 -7.88
N GLU A 81 18.28 23.06 -8.50
CA GLU A 81 19.32 24.09 -8.40
C GLU A 81 19.53 24.54 -6.96
N ARG A 82 18.45 24.88 -6.24
CA ARG A 82 18.52 25.31 -4.83
C ARG A 82 19.09 24.26 -3.88
N HIS A 83 18.86 22.98 -4.18
CA HIS A 83 19.32 21.88 -3.34
C HIS A 83 20.62 21.23 -3.84
N ALA A 84 21.13 21.60 -5.03
CA ALA A 84 22.36 21.04 -5.60
C ALA A 84 23.61 21.49 -4.85
N SER A 85 23.55 22.67 -4.23
CA SER A 85 24.64 23.24 -3.46
C SER A 85 24.52 22.86 -1.99
N ALA A 86 25.44 22.02 -1.50
CA ALA A 86 25.54 21.74 -0.07
C ALA A 86 25.75 23.01 0.77
N LEU A 87 26.37 24.04 0.17
CA LEU A 87 26.56 25.35 0.79
C LEU A 87 25.22 26.10 0.93
N GLU A 88 24.44 26.20 -0.14
CA GLU A 88 23.14 26.90 -0.08
C GLU A 88 22.15 26.15 0.82
N SER A 89 22.13 24.82 0.74
CA SER A 89 21.33 24.00 1.64
C SER A 89 21.70 24.20 3.11
N ALA A 90 22.98 24.41 3.43
CA ALA A 90 23.40 24.68 4.80
C ALA A 90 23.00 26.09 5.24
N LEU A 91 23.14 27.10 4.37
CA LEU A 91 22.72 28.47 4.65
C LEU A 91 21.20 28.58 4.88
N ASP A 92 20.40 27.90 4.06
CA ASP A 92 18.93 27.85 4.21
C ASP A 92 18.48 27.18 5.53
N GLN A 93 19.35 26.35 6.11
CA GLN A 93 19.12 25.67 7.38
C GLN A 93 19.73 26.40 8.58
N GLY A 94 20.09 27.68 8.40
CA GLY A 94 20.64 28.52 9.47
C GLY A 94 22.15 28.42 9.65
N GLY A 95 22.87 27.75 8.73
CA GLY A 95 24.33 27.82 8.67
C GLY A 95 24.79 29.26 8.40
N GLU A 96 25.94 29.63 8.95
CA GLU A 96 26.47 30.98 8.82
C GLU A 96 27.96 30.98 8.49
N PHE A 97 28.41 32.04 7.79
CA PHE A 97 29.84 32.21 7.54
C PHE A 97 30.51 32.90 8.74
N VAL A 98 31.43 32.18 9.38
CA VAL A 98 32.23 32.69 10.50
C VAL A 98 33.69 32.86 10.11
N ALA A 99 34.41 33.73 10.82
CA ALA A 99 35.84 33.90 10.62
C ALA A 99 36.61 32.73 11.26
N GLY A 100 37.27 31.93 10.44
CA GLY A 100 38.16 30.86 10.86
C GLY A 100 39.58 31.32 11.17
N GLU A 101 40.41 30.39 11.64
CA GLU A 101 41.83 30.67 11.93
C GLU A 101 42.56 31.16 10.67
N GLY A 102 43.36 32.23 10.81
CA GLY A 102 44.09 32.83 9.69
C GLY A 102 43.26 33.79 8.81
N GLY A 103 42.02 34.12 9.20
CA GLY A 103 41.18 35.10 8.48
C GLY A 103 40.43 34.53 7.28
N GLN A 104 40.41 33.19 7.13
CA GLN A 104 39.57 32.51 6.15
C GLN A 104 38.11 32.50 6.61
N MET A 105 37.16 32.66 5.69
CA MET A 105 35.74 32.46 6.00
C MET A 105 35.43 30.95 5.95
N VAL A 106 34.80 30.42 6.99
CA VAL A 106 34.37 29.02 7.08
C VAL A 106 32.85 29.01 7.27
N LEU A 107 32.15 28.09 6.61
CA LEU A 107 30.74 27.85 6.87
C LEU A 107 30.62 27.05 8.17
N ASP A 108 30.06 27.67 9.21
CA ASP A 108 29.63 26.98 10.42
C ASP A 108 28.22 26.43 10.20
N ALA A 109 28.13 25.10 10.17
CA ALA A 109 26.87 24.36 10.03
C ALA A 109 26.54 23.56 11.31
N THR A 110 27.17 23.90 12.44
CA THR A 110 27.02 23.16 13.70
C THR A 110 25.60 23.28 14.26
N ASP A 111 24.96 24.42 14.04
CA ASP A 111 23.59 24.72 14.48
C ASP A 111 22.53 24.43 13.39
N CYS A 112 22.91 23.85 12.25
CA CYS A 112 21.93 23.40 11.26
C CYS A 112 21.06 22.29 11.86
N ASP A 113 19.74 22.43 11.76
CA ASP A 113 18.79 21.37 12.14
C ASP A 113 19.20 20.08 11.43
N HIS A 114 19.50 19.03 12.21
CA HIS A 114 20.15 17.81 11.76
C HIS A 114 19.34 17.03 10.71
N HIS A 115 19.39 17.45 9.45
CA HIS A 115 18.87 16.69 8.33
C HIS A 115 20.01 16.01 7.58
N ARG A 116 19.81 14.73 7.26
CA ARG A 116 20.70 14.02 6.34
C ARG A 116 20.67 14.74 5.00
N VAL A 117 21.84 15.22 4.56
CA VAL A 117 22.02 15.71 3.19
C VAL A 117 21.65 14.58 2.24
N THR A 118 20.54 14.74 1.54
CA THR A 118 20.08 13.80 0.52
C THR A 118 20.60 14.32 -0.82
N SER A 119 21.27 13.47 -1.58
CA SER A 119 21.69 13.85 -2.95
C SER A 119 20.46 14.26 -3.75
N VAL A 120 20.50 15.40 -4.43
CA VAL A 120 19.44 15.85 -5.36
C VAL A 120 19.11 14.76 -6.38
N ASP A 121 20.13 14.06 -6.87
CA ASP A 121 19.96 12.97 -7.84
C ASP A 121 19.28 11.73 -7.24
N ALA A 122 19.27 11.59 -5.90
CA ALA A 122 18.57 10.52 -5.20
C ALA A 122 17.11 10.88 -4.87
N VAL A 123 16.70 12.14 -5.04
CA VAL A 123 15.32 12.57 -4.78
C VAL A 123 14.45 12.23 -5.98
N ILE A 124 13.62 11.20 -5.80
CA ILE A 124 12.66 10.74 -6.82
C ILE A 124 11.38 11.60 -6.86
N GLY A 125 11.13 12.42 -5.84
CA GLY A 125 9.98 13.31 -5.77
C GLY A 125 9.77 13.96 -4.42
N VAL A 126 8.98 15.04 -4.41
CA VAL A 126 8.51 15.74 -3.23
C VAL A 126 7.06 15.37 -2.97
N GLN A 127 6.71 15.13 -1.70
CA GLN A 127 5.37 14.73 -1.32
C GLN A 127 4.54 15.91 -0.82
N TYR A 128 3.32 16.03 -1.32
CA TYR A 128 2.36 17.05 -0.94
C TYR A 128 1.06 16.40 -0.46
N LEU A 129 0.39 17.00 0.51
CA LEU A 129 -0.95 16.57 0.88
C LEU A 129 -1.94 16.90 -0.25
N THR A 130 -2.85 15.98 -0.51
CA THR A 130 -4.02 16.24 -1.34
C THR A 130 -5.13 16.84 -0.47
N ASP A 131 -6.23 17.25 -1.08
CA ASP A 131 -7.42 17.69 -0.34
C ASP A 131 -8.01 16.61 0.59
N GLN A 132 -7.58 15.36 0.49
CA GLN A 132 -8.05 14.24 1.33
C GLN A 132 -7.34 14.14 2.68
N ALA A 133 -6.38 15.02 2.96
CA ALA A 133 -5.70 15.08 4.24
C ALA A 133 -5.35 16.52 4.62
N ASP A 134 -5.27 16.76 5.92
CA ASP A 134 -4.72 17.97 6.51
C ASP A 134 -3.68 17.57 7.56
N HIS A 135 -2.98 18.52 8.16
CA HIS A 135 -2.12 18.22 9.30
C HIS A 135 -2.88 18.36 10.62
N GLY A 136 -2.51 17.52 11.59
CA GLY A 136 -3.00 17.62 12.94
C GLY A 136 -2.10 16.91 13.94
N LEU A 137 -2.51 16.92 15.20
CA LEU A 137 -1.80 16.21 16.27
C LEU A 137 -2.17 14.72 16.23
N ARG A 138 -1.15 13.88 16.08
CA ARG A 138 -1.23 12.42 16.19
C ARG A 138 -0.56 11.97 17.47
N SER A 139 -1.27 11.17 18.26
CA SER A 139 -0.67 10.47 19.41
C SER A 139 0.24 9.34 18.92
N LEU A 140 1.46 9.31 19.43
CA LEU A 140 2.40 8.22 19.20
C LEU A 140 2.35 7.25 20.38
N PRO A 141 2.33 5.93 20.13
CA PRO A 141 2.49 4.96 21.19
C PRO A 141 3.85 5.19 21.86
N SER A 142 3.84 5.45 23.16
CA SER A 142 5.04 5.58 23.98
C SER A 142 5.09 4.44 24.99
N PRO A 143 6.22 3.71 25.10
CA PRO A 143 6.37 2.64 26.09
C PRO A 143 6.29 3.15 27.52
N ASP A 144 6.62 4.43 27.75
CA ASP A 144 6.68 5.04 29.09
C ASP A 144 5.37 5.72 29.53
N ALA A 145 4.26 5.48 28.81
CA ALA A 145 2.95 6.11 29.05
C ALA A 145 2.94 7.66 29.01
N SER A 146 4.02 8.29 28.52
CA SER A 146 4.01 9.71 28.19
C SER A 146 3.28 9.91 26.87
N ASP A 147 2.17 10.64 26.85
CA ASP A 147 1.51 11.04 25.61
C ASP A 147 2.48 11.91 24.78
N ARG A 148 3.08 11.29 23.76
CA ARG A 148 3.86 12.02 22.76
C ARG A 148 2.92 12.33 21.62
N ALA A 149 2.68 13.61 21.38
CA ALA A 149 1.99 14.06 20.18
C ALA A 149 3.02 14.50 19.14
N THR A 150 2.78 14.16 17.89
CA THR A 150 3.53 14.69 16.75
C THR A 150 2.59 15.37 15.77
N TRP A 151 3.09 16.37 15.06
CA TRP A 151 2.37 16.96 13.93
C TRP A 151 2.51 16.02 12.73
N ALA A 152 1.40 15.48 12.24
CA ALA A 152 1.40 14.52 11.14
C ALA A 152 0.15 14.72 10.26
N PRO A 153 0.15 14.17 9.04
CA PRO A 153 -1.05 14.17 8.22
C PRO A 153 -2.18 13.36 8.89
N ILE A 154 -3.42 13.80 8.71
CA ILE A 154 -4.66 13.18 9.16
C ILE A 154 -5.58 13.09 7.96
N CYS A 155 -6.09 11.90 7.68
CA CYS A 155 -7.02 11.71 6.56
C CYS A 155 -8.39 12.31 6.91
N GLN A 156 -9.15 12.79 5.92
CA GLN A 156 -10.52 13.25 6.11
C GLN A 156 -11.46 12.20 6.74
N CYS A 157 -11.15 10.92 6.62
CA CYS A 157 -11.90 9.86 7.31
C CYS A 157 -11.57 9.74 8.81
N GLY A 158 -10.72 10.61 9.35
CA GLY A 158 -10.29 10.60 10.75
C GLY A 158 -9.09 9.72 11.07
N ASN A 159 -8.61 8.89 10.13
CA ASN A 159 -7.46 8.04 10.38
C ASN A 159 -6.16 8.87 10.49
N THR A 160 -5.44 8.70 11.61
CA THR A 160 -4.15 9.33 11.90
C THR A 160 -2.96 8.40 11.66
N ASP A 161 -3.20 7.10 11.54
CA ASP A 161 -2.22 6.08 11.17
C ASP A 161 -2.57 5.43 9.83
N HIS A 162 -2.11 6.03 8.74
CA HIS A 162 -2.49 5.62 7.37
C HIS A 162 -1.98 4.24 6.97
N SER A 163 -1.09 3.63 7.75
CA SER A 163 -0.65 2.25 7.59
C SER A 163 -1.48 1.25 8.40
N HIS A 164 -2.42 1.73 9.21
CA HIS A 164 -3.34 0.90 9.96
C HIS A 164 -4.75 1.03 9.39
N HIS A 165 -5.41 -0.09 9.15
CA HIS A 165 -6.83 -0.11 8.84
C HIS A 165 -7.59 -0.07 10.16
N GLU A 166 -8.50 0.89 10.27
CA GLU A 166 -9.35 1.13 11.43
C GLU A 166 -10.75 0.55 11.14
N PRO A 167 -11.10 -0.65 11.67
CA PRO A 167 -12.34 -1.35 11.34
C PRO A 167 -13.61 -0.61 11.76
N GLU A 168 -13.52 0.32 12.71
CA GLU A 168 -14.61 1.17 13.17
C GLU A 168 -15.22 1.97 12.02
N PHE A 169 -14.44 2.27 10.98
CA PHE A 169 -14.90 2.98 9.79
C PHE A 169 -15.41 2.04 8.67
N ASP A 170 -15.52 0.73 8.91
CA ASP A 170 -16.06 -0.25 7.94
C ASP A 170 -17.57 -0.13 7.67
N GLY A 171 -18.30 0.49 8.59
CA GLY A 171 -19.71 0.84 8.39
C GLY A 171 -19.93 2.04 7.47
N GLU A 172 -18.89 2.86 7.23
CA GLU A 172 -19.02 4.15 6.55
C GLU A 172 -18.71 4.03 5.04
N ASP A 173 -19.62 4.58 4.23
CA ASP A 173 -19.59 4.70 2.76
C ASP A 173 -18.74 3.65 2.00
N THR A 174 -19.20 2.38 2.02
CA THR A 174 -18.56 1.28 1.30
C THR A 174 -18.38 1.59 -0.19
N VAL A 175 -19.27 2.41 -0.78
CA VAL A 175 -19.23 2.76 -2.20
C VAL A 175 -18.06 3.71 -2.48
N ALA A 176 -17.92 4.80 -1.72
CA ALA A 176 -16.78 5.72 -1.87
C ALA A 176 -15.44 5.01 -1.65
N ARG A 177 -15.36 4.13 -0.65
CA ARG A 177 -14.15 3.33 -0.39
C ARG A 177 -13.81 2.40 -1.54
N ALA A 178 -14.81 1.74 -2.14
CA ALA A 178 -14.61 0.91 -3.31
C ALA A 178 -14.13 1.72 -4.52
N TYR A 179 -14.66 2.93 -4.74
CA TYR A 179 -14.18 3.84 -5.79
C TYR A 179 -12.72 4.24 -5.56
N ASN A 180 -12.37 4.66 -4.33
CA ASN A 180 -10.99 4.99 -3.97
C ASN A 180 -10.04 3.80 -4.17
N LEU A 181 -10.48 2.60 -3.78
CA LEU A 181 -9.72 1.37 -3.94
C LEU A 181 -9.50 1.01 -5.42
N ILE A 182 -10.48 1.20 -6.30
CA ILE A 182 -10.30 0.99 -7.74
C ILE A 182 -9.24 1.96 -8.28
N ALA A 183 -9.35 3.26 -7.97
CA ALA A 183 -8.39 4.26 -8.42
C ALA A 183 -6.97 3.98 -7.90
N LEU A 184 -6.85 3.55 -6.64
CA LEU A 184 -5.60 3.09 -6.04
C LEU A 184 -5.01 1.88 -6.77
N LEU A 185 -5.82 0.86 -7.08
CA LEU A 185 -5.35 -0.34 -7.78
C LEU A 185 -4.90 -0.03 -9.21
N GLU A 186 -5.59 0.88 -9.91
CA GLU A 186 -5.15 1.38 -11.21
C GLU A 186 -3.82 2.14 -11.09
N PHE A 187 -3.68 3.00 -10.08
CA PHE A 187 -2.44 3.70 -9.80
C PHE A 187 -1.28 2.73 -9.51
N LEU A 188 -1.49 1.70 -8.68
CA LEU A 188 -0.47 0.70 -8.40
C LEU A 188 -0.12 -0.13 -9.63
N ARG A 189 -1.07 -0.39 -10.55
CA ARG A 189 -0.78 -1.05 -11.83
C ARG A 189 0.14 -0.17 -12.68
N ASP A 190 -0.13 1.13 -12.75
CA ASP A 190 0.69 2.07 -13.53
C ASP A 190 2.12 2.22 -12.98
N GLU A 191 2.35 1.82 -11.72
CA GLU A 191 3.67 1.70 -11.10
C GLU A 191 4.23 0.26 -11.09
N ASP A 192 3.66 -0.67 -11.85
CA ASP A 192 4.04 -2.10 -11.89
C ASP A 192 3.98 -2.82 -10.52
N LYS A 193 3.20 -2.29 -9.57
CA LYS A 193 2.99 -2.82 -8.21
C LYS A 193 1.72 -3.64 -8.06
N ALA A 194 0.81 -3.57 -9.03
CA ALA A 194 -0.33 -4.47 -9.14
C ALA A 194 -0.21 -5.26 -10.44
N PRO A 195 -0.46 -6.58 -10.43
CA PRO A 195 -0.19 -7.44 -11.57
C PRO A 195 -1.12 -7.18 -12.75
N ARG A 196 -2.29 -6.57 -12.52
CA ARG A 196 -3.38 -6.44 -13.50
C ARG A 196 -4.25 -5.22 -13.24
N SER A 197 -5.08 -4.89 -14.23
CA SER A 197 -6.14 -3.89 -14.08
C SER A 197 -7.29 -4.42 -13.22
N PRO A 198 -7.84 -3.63 -12.29
CA PRO A 198 -8.95 -4.07 -11.45
C PRO A 198 -10.28 -4.14 -12.24
N ASP A 199 -11.05 -5.22 -12.06
CA ASP A 199 -12.47 -5.27 -12.42
C ASP A 199 -13.30 -4.66 -11.27
N GLY A 200 -13.71 -3.40 -11.43
CA GLY A 200 -14.55 -2.70 -10.46
C GLY A 200 -15.89 -3.39 -10.16
N ALA A 201 -16.48 -4.10 -11.14
CA ALA A 201 -17.72 -4.83 -10.92
C ALA A 201 -17.47 -6.10 -10.08
N ALA A 202 -16.35 -6.80 -10.30
CA ALA A 202 -15.94 -7.92 -9.45
C ALA A 202 -15.63 -7.46 -8.02
N LEU A 203 -14.96 -6.31 -7.87
CA LEU A 203 -14.70 -5.69 -6.56
C LEU A 203 -16.02 -5.44 -5.81
N MET A 204 -16.97 -4.74 -6.44
CA MET A 204 -18.25 -4.41 -5.82
C MET A 204 -19.09 -5.64 -5.48
N ARG A 205 -19.04 -6.71 -6.28
CA ARG A 205 -19.75 -7.97 -5.98
C ARG A 205 -19.14 -8.74 -4.81
N ASN A 206 -17.85 -8.55 -4.52
CA ASN A 206 -17.12 -9.32 -3.52
C ASN A 206 -16.71 -8.51 -2.29
N VAL A 207 -17.04 -7.22 -2.23
CA VAL A 207 -16.75 -6.36 -1.06
C VAL A 207 -17.46 -6.83 0.20
N ARG A 208 -18.63 -7.47 0.07
CA ARG A 208 -19.36 -8.06 1.19
C ARG A 208 -19.53 -9.56 1.02
N VAL A 209 -19.28 -10.30 2.09
CA VAL A 209 -19.50 -11.75 2.20
C VAL A 209 -20.20 -12.00 3.52
N ASP A 210 -21.33 -12.70 3.48
CA ASP A 210 -22.14 -13.02 4.66
C ASP A 210 -22.51 -11.78 5.52
N GLY A 211 -22.61 -10.61 4.89
CA GLY A 211 -22.93 -9.33 5.53
C GLY A 211 -21.71 -8.54 6.02
N GLU A 212 -20.52 -9.13 6.03
CA GLU A 212 -19.28 -8.49 6.49
C GLU A 212 -18.44 -7.96 5.33
N VAL A 213 -17.72 -6.86 5.56
CA VAL A 213 -16.82 -6.28 4.56
C VAL A 213 -15.51 -7.06 4.51
N SER A 214 -15.05 -7.43 3.31
CA SER A 214 -13.79 -8.14 3.10
C SER A 214 -12.99 -7.56 1.94
N TRP A 215 -12.21 -6.50 2.22
CA TRP A 215 -11.38 -5.83 1.21
C TRP A 215 -10.33 -6.76 0.59
N ARG A 216 -9.67 -7.62 1.38
CA ARG A 216 -8.67 -8.56 0.86
C ARG A 216 -9.26 -9.48 -0.21
N ARG A 217 -10.44 -10.06 0.05
CA ARG A 217 -11.12 -10.92 -0.91
C ARG A 217 -11.60 -10.12 -2.13
N ALA A 218 -12.14 -8.93 -1.91
CA ALA A 218 -12.64 -8.06 -2.99
C ALA A 218 -11.52 -7.65 -3.96
N ILE A 219 -10.35 -7.27 -3.42
CA ILE A 219 -9.13 -6.97 -4.20
C ILE A 219 -8.72 -8.20 -5.00
N GLY A 220 -8.63 -9.36 -4.34
CA GLY A 220 -8.32 -10.62 -5.01
C GLY A 220 -9.25 -10.93 -6.17
N ALA A 221 -10.56 -10.83 -5.96
CA ALA A 221 -11.55 -11.05 -7.00
C ALA A 221 -11.45 -10.02 -8.15
N ALA A 222 -11.10 -8.77 -7.84
CA ALA A 222 -10.93 -7.71 -8.82
C ALA A 222 -9.68 -7.87 -9.70
N LEU A 223 -8.63 -8.55 -9.20
CA LEU A 223 -7.36 -8.73 -9.89
C LEU A 223 -7.20 -10.08 -10.60
N GLN A 224 -8.24 -10.92 -10.59
CA GLN A 224 -8.25 -12.18 -11.33
C GLN A 224 -8.47 -11.96 -12.82
N GLU A 225 -7.97 -12.88 -13.64
CA GLU A 225 -8.35 -12.95 -15.05
C GLU A 225 -9.83 -13.27 -15.17
N ASP A 226 -10.55 -12.49 -15.97
CA ASP A 226 -11.89 -12.89 -16.41
C ASP A 226 -11.70 -14.07 -17.37
N PRO A 227 -12.11 -15.31 -17.01
CA PRO A 227 -11.97 -16.46 -17.89
C PRO A 227 -12.81 -16.34 -19.17
N ARG A 228 -13.59 -15.25 -19.33
CA ARG A 228 -14.42 -14.97 -20.50
C ARG A 228 -13.82 -13.93 -21.46
N ARG A 229 -12.66 -13.34 -21.13
CA ARG A 229 -11.96 -12.39 -22.01
C ARG A 229 -10.85 -13.05 -22.82
#